data_AF-A0A950UVY8-F1
#
_entry.id   AF-A0A950UVY8-F1
#
_cell.length_a   1.000
_cell.length_b   1.000
_cell.length_c   1.000
_cell.angle_alpha   90.00
_cell.angle_beta   90.00
_cell.angle_gamma   90.00
#
_symmetry.space_group_name_H-M   'P 1'
#
loop_
_entity.id
_entity.type
_entity.pdbx_description
1 polymer ?
#
loop_
_entity_poly.entity_id
_entity_poly.type
_entity_poly.pdbx_seq_one_letter_code
_entity_poly.pdbx_strand_id
1 'polypeptide(L)'
;TDIQIRAVPPPEMVANLRADNIDGFLGPDPMNQRAVYDGVGFIHILTKDIWEGHPCCAFAASKEFVTTMPNTYAALLKSIIDATAFAHKAENRKPIAEAIAPANYLNQPPIVLEQILTGTFADGLGSVKTVPNRVDFDPFPWQSFAVWIMTQMKRWGQIKGDVDYQKVASEVFLATDTAKLMKEVGLTPPASTSKSFTVMGKTFDPSKPEDYIASFKIKKSA
;
A
#
# COMPACT_ATOMS: atom_id res chain seq x y z
N THR A 1 0.43 26.61 -8.28
CA THR A 1 1.01 25.28 -8.01
C THR A 1 2.37 25.51 -7.42
N ASP A 2 2.67 24.88 -6.29
CA ASP A 2 3.79 25.29 -5.43
C ASP A 2 5.03 24.39 -5.60
N ILE A 3 4.84 23.19 -6.15
CA ILE A 3 5.88 22.19 -6.38
C ILE A 3 5.70 21.54 -7.76
N GLN A 4 6.77 20.90 -8.25
CA GLN A 4 6.72 20.03 -9.42
C GLN A 4 6.70 18.55 -8.99
N ILE A 5 5.63 17.83 -9.33
CA ILE A 5 5.53 16.38 -9.11
C ILE A 5 5.88 15.70 -10.43
N ARG A 6 6.88 14.81 -10.41
CA ARG A 6 7.32 14.03 -11.58
C ARG A 6 7.25 12.54 -11.27
N ALA A 7 6.97 11.72 -12.28
CA ALA A 7 7.08 10.28 -12.17
C ALA A 7 8.56 9.88 -12.30
N VAL A 8 9.06 9.10 -11.33
CA VAL A 8 10.41 8.53 -11.34
C VAL A 8 10.27 7.03 -11.09
N PRO A 9 10.84 6.14 -11.93
CA PRO A 9 10.86 4.71 -11.66
C PRO A 9 11.53 4.41 -10.31
N PRO A 10 10.99 3.49 -9.48
CA PRO A 10 11.56 3.20 -8.16
C PRO A 10 13.08 2.92 -8.14
N PRO A 11 13.66 2.14 -9.08
CA PRO A 11 15.11 1.91 -9.12
C PRO A 11 15.95 3.19 -9.31
N GLU A 12 15.36 4.23 -9.87
CA GLU A 12 16.02 5.51 -10.16
C GLU A 12 15.82 6.56 -9.06
N MET A 13 14.93 6.33 -8.09
CA MET A 13 14.59 7.32 -7.06
C MET A 13 15.82 7.71 -6.21
N VAL A 14 16.60 6.72 -5.75
CA VAL A 14 17.80 6.95 -4.93
C VAL A 14 18.89 7.68 -5.71
N ALA A 15 19.08 7.31 -6.99
CA ALA A 15 20.05 7.95 -7.87
C ALA A 15 19.68 9.41 -8.18
N ASN A 16 18.40 9.68 -8.44
CA ASN A 16 17.92 11.04 -8.68
C ASN A 16 18.00 11.91 -7.42
N LEU A 17 17.74 11.35 -6.24
CA LEU A 17 17.94 12.08 -4.97
C LEU A 17 19.42 12.41 -4.77
N ARG A 18 20.32 11.44 -4.97
CA ARG A 18 21.78 11.66 -4.86
C ARG A 18 22.31 12.73 -5.82
N ALA A 19 21.73 12.81 -7.02
CA ALA A 19 22.14 13.74 -8.07
C ALA A 19 21.48 15.12 -7.94
N ASP A 20 20.75 15.39 -6.85
CA ASP A 20 19.97 16.61 -6.64
C ASP A 20 18.96 16.91 -7.76
N ASN A 21 18.53 15.86 -8.49
CA ASN A 21 17.49 15.98 -9.50
C ASN A 21 16.11 16.14 -8.87
N ILE A 22 15.89 15.63 -7.65
CA ILE A 22 14.65 15.73 -6.88
C ILE A 22 14.96 16.10 -5.43
N ASP A 23 14.07 16.87 -4.79
CA ASP A 23 14.22 17.27 -3.38
C ASP A 23 13.76 16.17 -2.40
N GLY A 24 12.98 15.20 -2.90
CA GLY A 24 12.44 14.10 -2.11
C GLY A 24 11.48 13.24 -2.93
N PHE A 25 11.09 12.09 -2.39
CA PHE A 25 10.13 11.20 -3.03
C PHE A 25 9.23 10.50 -2.01
N LEU A 26 8.03 10.15 -2.46
CA LEU A 26 7.16 9.17 -1.82
C LEU A 26 7.27 7.88 -2.64
N GLY A 27 7.93 6.86 -2.10
CA GLY A 27 8.24 5.64 -2.84
C GLY A 27 7.88 4.36 -2.10
N PRO A 28 7.83 3.22 -2.80
CA PRO A 28 7.74 1.92 -2.14
C PRO A 28 9.05 1.60 -1.42
N ASP A 29 8.93 0.93 -0.28
CA ASP A 29 10.08 0.22 0.28
C ASP A 29 10.53 -0.87 -0.72
N PRO A 30 11.85 -1.13 -0.87
CA PRO A 30 12.91 -0.71 0.04
C PRO A 30 13.62 0.60 -0.33
N MET A 31 13.17 1.34 -1.35
CA MET A 31 13.90 2.50 -1.87
C MET A 31 14.04 3.63 -0.83
N ASN A 32 13.04 3.82 0.03
CA ASN A 32 13.13 4.83 1.11
C ASN A 32 14.22 4.48 2.12
N GLN A 33 14.25 3.23 2.61
CA GLN A 33 15.29 2.79 3.53
C GLN A 33 16.66 2.71 2.84
N ARG A 34 16.69 2.41 1.53
CA ARG A 34 17.90 2.40 0.74
C ARG A 34 18.54 3.78 0.65
N ALA A 35 17.74 4.85 0.49
CA ALA A 35 18.24 6.22 0.52
C ALA A 35 18.93 6.56 1.85
N VAL A 36 18.38 6.10 2.98
CA VAL A 36 19.03 6.24 4.29
C VAL A 36 20.33 5.42 4.37
N TYR A 37 20.25 4.14 3.98
CA TYR A 37 21.38 3.22 4.03
C TYR A 37 22.58 3.72 3.21
N ASP A 38 22.31 4.30 2.04
CA ASP A 38 23.32 4.88 1.15
C ASP A 38 23.78 6.28 1.57
N GLY A 39 23.22 6.85 2.65
CA GLY A 39 23.57 8.17 3.19
C GLY A 39 23.15 9.34 2.31
N VAL A 40 22.14 9.16 1.44
CA VAL A 40 21.70 10.17 0.46
C VAL A 40 20.42 10.90 0.88
N GLY A 41 19.80 10.48 1.98
CA GLY A 41 18.56 11.08 2.46
C GLY A 41 18.15 10.57 3.84
N PHE A 42 17.00 11.06 4.29
CA PHE A 42 16.41 10.71 5.58
C PHE A 42 14.91 10.44 5.44
N ILE A 43 14.32 9.72 6.39
CA ILE A 43 12.87 9.49 6.44
C ILE A 43 12.20 10.69 7.12
N HIS A 44 11.45 11.46 6.34
CA HIS A 44 10.69 12.60 6.87
C HIS A 44 9.42 12.17 7.64
N ILE A 45 8.65 11.25 7.06
CA ILE A 45 7.38 10.76 7.63
C ILE A 45 7.08 9.36 7.09
N LEU A 46 6.48 8.49 7.91
CA LEU A 46 5.96 7.21 7.41
C LEU A 46 4.52 7.39 6.95
N THR A 47 4.11 6.69 5.89
CA THR A 47 2.73 6.77 5.38
C THR A 47 1.69 6.30 6.41
N LYS A 48 2.07 5.45 7.36
CA LYS A 48 1.22 5.09 8.51
C LYS A 48 0.84 6.29 9.38
N ASP A 49 1.73 7.29 9.49
CA ASP A 49 1.48 8.49 10.29
C ASP A 49 0.53 9.46 9.55
N ILE A 50 0.40 9.31 8.23
CA ILE A 50 -0.59 10.01 7.39
C ILE A 50 -1.95 9.30 7.49
N TRP A 51 -1.94 7.97 7.42
CA TRP A 51 -3.11 7.11 7.49
C TRP A 51 -2.74 5.72 8.04
N GLU A 52 -3.16 5.45 9.27
CA GLU A 52 -2.98 4.15 9.92
C GLU A 52 -3.75 3.06 9.17
N GLY A 53 -3.06 1.99 8.77
CA GLY A 53 -3.67 0.87 8.03
C GLY A 53 -4.16 1.25 6.63
N HIS A 54 -3.50 2.21 5.97
CA HIS A 54 -3.80 2.59 4.59
C HIS A 54 -3.64 1.41 3.62
N PRO A 55 -4.47 1.33 2.56
CA PRO A 55 -4.24 0.42 1.45
C PRO A 55 -2.96 0.79 0.72
N CYS A 56 -2.23 -0.22 0.26
CA CYS A 56 -1.05 -0.05 -0.58
C CYS A 56 -1.17 -0.96 -1.82
N CYS A 57 -0.27 -1.94 -1.95
CA CYS A 57 -0.24 -2.87 -3.07
C CYS A 57 -1.47 -3.79 -3.06
N ALA A 58 -1.89 -4.21 -4.26
CA ALA A 58 -2.96 -5.17 -4.47
C ALA A 58 -2.50 -6.29 -5.41
N PHE A 59 -3.03 -7.49 -5.18
CA PHE A 59 -3.02 -8.54 -6.19
C PHE A 59 -4.21 -8.33 -7.12
N ALA A 60 -3.94 -8.21 -8.42
CA ALA A 60 -4.98 -8.04 -9.43
C ALA A 60 -4.83 -9.12 -10.51
N ALA A 61 -5.96 -9.60 -10.99
CA ALA A 61 -6.04 -10.54 -12.09
C ALA A 61 -7.09 -10.08 -13.10
N SER A 62 -6.94 -10.47 -14.37
CA SER A 62 -7.95 -10.17 -15.38
C SER A 62 -9.25 -10.91 -15.08
N LYS A 63 -10.39 -10.28 -15.38
CA LYS A 63 -11.70 -10.94 -15.26
C LYS A 63 -11.75 -12.25 -16.04
N GLU A 64 -11.15 -12.27 -17.24
CA GLU A 64 -11.05 -13.46 -18.07
C GLU A 64 -10.35 -14.62 -17.33
N PHE A 65 -9.18 -14.38 -16.72
CA PHE A 65 -8.47 -15.41 -15.94
C PHE A 65 -9.32 -15.94 -14.80
N VAL A 66 -9.95 -15.04 -14.04
CA VAL A 66 -10.83 -15.39 -12.91
C VAL A 66 -12.00 -16.27 -13.38
N THR A 67 -12.59 -15.97 -14.54
CA THR A 67 -13.77 -16.70 -15.04
C THR A 67 -13.44 -18.00 -15.77
N THR A 68 -12.34 -18.05 -16.51
CA THR A 68 -12.00 -19.21 -17.36
C THR A 68 -11.18 -20.26 -16.61
N MET A 69 -10.42 -19.85 -15.60
CA MET A 69 -9.60 -20.72 -14.77
C MET A 69 -9.88 -20.53 -13.26
N PRO A 70 -11.15 -20.67 -12.82
CA PRO A 70 -11.55 -20.31 -11.46
C PRO A 70 -10.84 -21.12 -10.37
N ASN A 71 -10.54 -22.40 -10.62
CA ASN A 71 -9.82 -23.26 -9.66
C ASN A 71 -8.35 -22.82 -9.52
N THR A 72 -7.70 -22.47 -10.62
CA THR A 72 -6.31 -21.96 -10.63
C THR A 72 -6.24 -20.61 -9.93
N TYR A 73 -7.18 -19.71 -10.24
CA TYR A 73 -7.30 -18.42 -9.56
C TYR A 73 -7.50 -18.59 -8.05
N ALA A 74 -8.43 -19.46 -7.64
CA ALA A 74 -8.69 -19.71 -6.22
C ALA A 74 -7.47 -20.31 -5.50
N ALA A 75 -6.74 -21.22 -6.14
CA ALA A 75 -5.50 -21.76 -5.58
C ALA A 75 -4.43 -20.66 -5.40
N LEU A 76 -4.22 -19.83 -6.43
CA LEU A 76 -3.25 -18.73 -6.38
C LEU A 76 -3.63 -17.69 -5.31
N LEU A 77 -4.90 -17.27 -5.25
CA LEU A 77 -5.38 -16.32 -4.26
C LEU A 77 -5.24 -16.89 -2.83
N LYS A 78 -5.53 -18.19 -2.62
CA LYS A 78 -5.26 -18.84 -1.32
C LYS A 78 -3.80 -18.81 -0.93
N SER A 79 -2.88 -19.09 -1.86
CA SER A 79 -1.44 -19.00 -1.59
C SER A 79 -1.01 -17.59 -1.19
N ILE A 80 -1.59 -16.55 -1.81
CA ILE A 80 -1.31 -15.17 -1.45
C ILE A 80 -1.87 -14.83 -0.08
N ILE A 81 -3.11 -15.22 0.23
CA ILE A 81 -3.74 -15.02 1.54
C ILE A 81 -2.90 -15.67 2.64
N ASP A 82 -2.49 -16.93 2.45
CA ASP A 82 -1.67 -17.68 3.40
C ASP A 82 -0.29 -17.04 3.58
N ALA A 83 0.39 -16.67 2.49
CA ALA A 83 1.67 -15.96 2.55
C ALA A 83 1.56 -14.60 3.25
N THR A 84 0.43 -13.89 3.06
CA THR A 84 0.15 -12.60 3.73
C THR A 84 -0.03 -12.82 5.23
N ALA A 85 -0.76 -13.85 5.65
CA ALA A 85 -0.92 -14.20 7.06
C ALA A 85 0.39 -14.69 7.70
N PHE A 86 1.21 -15.42 6.95
CA PHE A 86 2.56 -15.79 7.37
C PHE A 86 3.42 -14.54 7.58
N ALA A 87 3.38 -13.61 6.63
CA ALA A 87 4.13 -12.36 6.71
C ALA A 87 3.61 -11.43 7.82
N HIS A 88 2.31 -11.41 8.11
CA HIS A 88 1.74 -10.58 9.17
C HIS A 88 2.42 -10.82 10.53
N LYS A 89 2.75 -12.08 10.84
CA LYS A 89 3.43 -12.50 12.07
C LYS A 89 4.84 -11.92 12.18
N ALA A 90 5.10 -11.19 13.27
CA ALA A 90 6.37 -10.50 13.48
C ALA A 90 7.58 -11.44 13.50
N GLU A 91 7.43 -12.64 14.07
CA GLU A 91 8.47 -13.67 14.15
C GLU A 91 8.96 -14.16 12.78
N ASN A 92 8.13 -14.02 11.74
CA ASN A 92 8.45 -14.45 10.38
C ASN A 92 9.15 -13.37 9.55
N ARG A 93 9.12 -12.10 9.99
CA ARG A 93 9.59 -10.94 9.22
C ARG A 93 11.08 -11.02 8.87
N LYS A 94 11.90 -11.48 9.81
CA LYS A 94 13.35 -11.61 9.60
C LYS A 94 13.70 -12.70 8.59
N PRO A 95 13.20 -13.95 8.72
CA PRO A 95 13.35 -14.96 7.68
C PRO A 95 12.84 -14.51 6.30
N ILE A 96 11.74 -13.76 6.25
CA ILE A 96 11.22 -13.19 4.99
C ILE A 96 12.23 -12.22 4.37
N ALA A 97 12.82 -11.33 5.17
CA ALA A 97 13.84 -10.39 4.70
C ALA A 97 15.01 -11.12 4.03
N GLU A 98 15.49 -12.19 4.65
CA GLU A 98 16.58 -13.03 4.12
C GLU A 98 16.17 -13.74 2.83
N ALA A 99 14.94 -14.26 2.75
CA ALA A 99 14.44 -15.00 1.59
C ALA A 99 14.29 -14.13 0.33
N ILE A 100 13.89 -12.86 0.49
CA ILE A 100 13.63 -11.94 -0.65
C ILE A 100 14.84 -11.06 -1.03
N ALA A 101 15.91 -11.07 -0.23
CA ALA A 101 17.13 -10.30 -0.47
C ALA A 101 17.94 -10.70 -1.73
N PRO A 102 18.10 -11.98 -2.07
CA PRO A 102 19.05 -12.41 -3.10
C PRO A 102 18.74 -11.89 -4.51
N ALA A 103 19.72 -12.05 -5.42
CA ALA A 103 19.68 -11.49 -6.77
C ALA A 103 18.54 -12.00 -7.66
N ASN A 104 18.01 -13.20 -7.39
CA ASN A 104 16.84 -13.74 -8.08
C ASN A 104 15.50 -13.14 -7.59
N TYR A 105 15.53 -12.28 -6.57
CA TYR A 105 14.39 -11.54 -6.05
C TYR A 105 14.67 -10.04 -6.07
N LEU A 106 14.79 -9.39 -4.91
CA LEU A 106 14.91 -7.93 -4.84
C LEU A 106 16.34 -7.42 -5.09
N ASN A 107 17.33 -8.30 -4.95
CA ASN A 107 18.75 -7.94 -5.04
C ASN A 107 19.10 -6.73 -4.14
N GLN A 108 18.69 -6.78 -2.86
CA GLN A 108 18.90 -5.71 -1.89
C GLN A 108 19.69 -6.21 -0.68
N PRO A 109 20.44 -5.33 0.02
CA PRO A 109 21.10 -5.72 1.25
C PRO A 109 20.08 -6.27 2.26
N PRO A 110 20.31 -7.47 2.85
CA PRO A 110 19.37 -8.07 3.81
C PRO A 110 19.00 -7.16 4.97
N ILE A 111 19.97 -6.37 5.46
CA ILE A 111 19.75 -5.42 6.56
C ILE A 111 18.73 -4.33 6.22
N VAL A 112 18.68 -3.86 4.97
CA VAL A 112 17.70 -2.84 4.54
C VAL A 112 16.29 -3.43 4.64
N LEU A 113 16.12 -4.67 4.18
CA LEU A 113 14.85 -5.39 4.22
C LEU A 113 14.43 -5.73 5.66
N GLU A 114 15.37 -6.18 6.50
CA GLU A 114 15.11 -6.46 7.91
C GLU A 114 14.65 -5.20 8.66
N GLN A 115 15.32 -4.06 8.43
CA GLN A 115 14.96 -2.77 9.04
C GLN A 115 13.52 -2.35 8.71
N ILE A 116 13.09 -2.58 7.47
CA ILE A 116 11.72 -2.30 7.02
C ILE A 116 10.75 -3.25 7.70
N LEU A 117 10.97 -4.57 7.54
CA LEU A 117 10.01 -5.60 7.93
C LEU A 117 9.87 -5.75 9.45
N THR A 118 10.90 -5.44 10.22
CA THR A 118 10.87 -5.47 11.70
C THR A 118 10.55 -4.12 12.33
N GLY A 119 10.64 -3.04 11.53
CA GLY A 119 10.37 -1.69 12.01
C GLY A 119 11.46 -1.10 12.91
N THR A 120 12.64 -1.71 13.02
CA THR A 120 13.81 -1.10 13.68
C THR A 120 14.78 -0.58 12.63
N PHE A 121 14.84 0.74 12.44
CA PHE A 121 15.53 1.34 11.30
C PHE A 121 16.24 2.65 11.65
N ALA A 122 17.33 2.94 10.95
CA ALA A 122 17.93 4.27 11.00
C ALA A 122 17.04 5.28 10.25
N ASP A 123 16.86 6.48 10.79
CA ASP A 123 16.05 7.53 10.15
C ASP A 123 16.84 8.41 9.17
N GLY A 124 18.17 8.30 9.16
CA GLY A 124 19.05 9.14 8.34
C GLY A 124 19.42 10.48 8.96
N LEU A 125 18.95 10.77 10.19
CA LEU A 125 19.27 11.96 10.98
C LEU A 125 20.10 11.61 12.23
N GLY A 126 20.70 10.42 12.25
CA GLY A 126 21.54 9.93 13.35
C GLY A 126 20.77 9.21 14.46
N SER A 127 19.47 8.97 14.31
CA SER A 127 18.69 8.19 15.27
C SER A 127 18.26 6.84 14.70
N VAL A 128 18.06 5.88 15.60
CA VAL A 128 17.36 4.62 15.31
C VAL A 128 15.94 4.72 15.85
N LYS A 129 14.96 4.40 15.02
CA LYS A 129 13.54 4.32 15.38
C LYS A 129 13.14 2.87 15.55
N THR A 130 12.22 2.63 16.49
CA THR A 130 11.56 1.33 16.67
C THR A 130 10.06 1.54 16.51
N VAL A 131 9.53 1.14 15.36
CA VAL A 131 8.13 1.24 14.97
C VAL A 131 7.68 -0.14 14.49
N PRO A 132 7.31 -1.07 15.41
CA PRO A 132 7.05 -2.47 15.05
C PRO A 132 5.97 -2.65 13.98
N ASN A 133 5.01 -1.72 13.90
CA ASN A 133 3.96 -1.67 12.88
C ASN A 133 4.30 -0.71 11.72
N ARG A 134 5.59 -0.52 11.38
CA ARG A 134 6.02 0.29 10.23
C ARG A 134 5.35 -0.20 8.93
N VAL A 135 5.29 -1.52 8.76
CA VAL A 135 4.64 -2.19 7.62
C VAL A 135 3.82 -3.35 8.14
N ASP A 136 2.65 -3.54 7.56
CA ASP A 136 1.80 -4.69 7.86
C ASP A 136 1.16 -5.29 6.61
N PHE A 137 0.62 -6.50 6.74
CA PHE A 137 0.12 -7.33 5.66
C PHE A 137 -1.31 -7.79 5.97
N ASP A 138 -2.29 -7.23 5.27
CA ASP A 138 -3.71 -7.60 5.34
C ASP A 138 -4.18 -7.98 3.91
N PRO A 139 -4.66 -9.22 3.69
CA PRO A 139 -5.05 -9.65 2.35
C PRO A 139 -6.45 -9.15 1.96
N PHE A 140 -7.23 -8.57 2.88
CA PHE A 140 -8.63 -8.30 2.63
C PHE A 140 -8.86 -7.02 1.79
N PRO A 141 -9.47 -7.11 0.60
CA PRO A 141 -9.67 -5.96 -0.27
C PRO A 141 -10.91 -5.18 0.16
N TRP A 142 -10.76 -4.31 1.15
CA TRP A 142 -11.85 -3.45 1.64
C TRP A 142 -12.41 -2.57 0.52
N GLN A 143 -13.70 -2.72 0.21
CA GLN A 143 -14.38 -1.91 -0.82
C GLN A 143 -14.36 -0.42 -0.48
N SER A 144 -14.35 -0.04 0.81
CA SER A 144 -14.20 1.37 1.21
C SER A 144 -12.87 1.99 0.78
N PHE A 145 -11.81 1.20 0.63
CA PHE A 145 -10.52 1.68 0.09
C PHE A 145 -10.63 2.02 -1.40
N ALA A 146 -11.33 1.20 -2.19
CA ALA A 146 -11.59 1.50 -3.61
C ALA A 146 -12.38 2.80 -3.77
N VAL A 147 -13.43 2.99 -2.96
CA VAL A 147 -14.21 4.23 -2.94
C VAL A 147 -13.30 5.43 -2.64
N TRP A 148 -12.48 5.36 -1.58
CA TRP A 148 -11.56 6.45 -1.24
C TRP A 148 -10.57 6.75 -2.36
N ILE A 149 -9.96 5.74 -2.97
CA ILE A 149 -9.02 5.91 -4.09
C ILE A 149 -9.71 6.68 -5.23
N MET A 150 -10.91 6.26 -5.63
CA MET A 150 -11.66 6.96 -6.67
C MET A 150 -12.06 8.39 -6.26
N THR A 151 -12.33 8.66 -4.99
CA THR A 151 -12.56 10.04 -4.52
C THR A 151 -11.33 10.92 -4.71
N GLN A 152 -10.13 10.40 -4.42
CA GLN A 152 -8.89 11.16 -4.62
C GLN A 152 -8.56 11.32 -6.10
N MET A 153 -8.83 10.30 -6.92
CA MET A 153 -8.71 10.41 -8.37
C MET A 153 -9.64 11.47 -8.95
N LYS A 154 -10.89 11.56 -8.48
CA LYS A 154 -11.82 12.64 -8.86
C LYS A 154 -11.35 14.00 -8.36
N ARG A 155 -10.91 14.11 -7.11
CA ARG A 155 -10.37 15.34 -6.52
C ARG A 155 -9.20 15.94 -7.32
N TRP A 156 -8.37 15.09 -7.92
CA TRP A 156 -7.22 15.49 -8.71
C TRP A 156 -7.48 15.51 -10.23
N GLY A 157 -8.73 15.29 -10.67
CA GLY A 157 -9.13 15.38 -12.08
C GLY A 157 -8.69 14.20 -12.95
N GLN A 158 -8.29 13.08 -12.35
CA GLN A 158 -7.93 11.84 -13.05
C GLN A 158 -9.17 11.09 -13.54
N ILE A 159 -10.28 11.18 -12.80
CA ILE A 159 -11.59 10.71 -13.24
C ILE A 159 -12.43 11.92 -13.64
N LYS A 160 -13.02 11.86 -14.83
CA LYS A 160 -13.93 12.88 -15.36
C LYS A 160 -15.37 12.36 -15.29
N GLY A 161 -16.30 13.22 -14.88
CA GLY A 161 -17.72 12.89 -14.77
C GLY A 161 -18.10 12.16 -13.48
N ASP A 162 -19.32 11.63 -13.48
CA ASP A 162 -19.88 10.90 -12.34
C ASP A 162 -19.45 9.44 -12.33
N VAL A 163 -19.25 8.89 -11.14
CA VAL A 163 -18.81 7.52 -10.90
C VAL A 163 -19.76 6.88 -9.92
N ASP A 164 -20.26 5.70 -10.26
CA ASP A 164 -20.89 4.82 -9.28
C ASP A 164 -19.79 4.12 -8.48
N TYR A 165 -19.35 4.80 -7.41
CA TYR A 165 -18.24 4.34 -6.58
C TYR A 165 -18.49 2.95 -6.00
N GLN A 166 -19.72 2.67 -5.56
CA GLN A 166 -20.04 1.41 -4.88
C GLN A 166 -20.07 0.26 -5.87
N LYS A 167 -20.65 0.48 -7.05
CA LYS A 167 -20.64 -0.52 -8.12
C LYS A 167 -19.21 -0.87 -8.51
N VAL A 168 -18.38 0.12 -8.85
CA VAL A 168 -16.98 -0.12 -9.26
C VAL A 168 -16.19 -0.81 -8.15
N ALA A 169 -16.34 -0.38 -6.89
CA ALA A 169 -15.70 -1.03 -5.76
C ALA A 169 -16.11 -2.51 -5.64
N SER A 170 -17.40 -2.83 -5.78
CA SER A 170 -17.89 -4.20 -5.68
C SER A 170 -17.46 -5.12 -6.82
N GLU A 171 -17.25 -4.57 -8.02
CA GLU A 171 -16.83 -5.34 -9.21
C GLU A 171 -15.33 -5.60 -9.24
N VAL A 172 -14.52 -4.73 -8.62
CA VAL A 172 -13.04 -4.81 -8.66
C VAL A 172 -12.44 -5.37 -7.36
N PHE A 173 -12.97 -4.96 -6.20
CA PHE A 173 -12.48 -5.43 -4.90
C PHE A 173 -13.31 -6.64 -4.47
N LEU A 174 -12.85 -7.83 -4.87
CA LEU A 174 -13.51 -9.14 -4.68
C LEU A 174 -13.46 -9.63 -3.21
N ALA A 175 -14.02 -8.83 -2.31
CA ALA A 175 -14.01 -9.03 -0.87
C ALA A 175 -14.77 -10.29 -0.44
N THR A 176 -15.89 -10.60 -1.09
CA THR A 176 -16.68 -11.80 -0.80
C THR A 176 -15.92 -13.09 -1.13
N ASP A 177 -15.25 -13.12 -2.29
CA ASP A 177 -14.43 -14.27 -2.70
C ASP A 177 -13.23 -14.42 -1.77
N THR A 178 -12.57 -13.32 -1.44
CA THR A 178 -11.47 -13.31 -0.47
C THR A 178 -11.93 -13.81 0.90
N ALA A 179 -13.09 -13.36 1.39
CA ALA A 179 -13.65 -13.82 2.67
C ALA A 179 -13.90 -15.32 2.69
N LYS A 180 -14.40 -15.89 1.59
CA LYS A 180 -14.59 -17.33 1.45
C LYS A 180 -13.26 -18.07 1.53
N LEU A 181 -12.27 -17.64 0.75
CA LEU A 181 -10.97 -18.31 0.69
C LEU A 181 -10.15 -18.15 1.98
N MET A 182 -10.29 -17.02 2.69
CA MET A 182 -9.73 -16.85 4.03
C MET A 182 -10.21 -17.93 4.99
N LYS A 183 -11.52 -18.25 4.98
CA LYS A 183 -12.06 -19.33 5.82
C LYS A 183 -11.49 -20.70 5.45
N GLU A 184 -11.29 -20.97 4.16
CA GLU A 184 -10.69 -22.23 3.68
C GLU A 184 -9.24 -22.42 4.17
N VAL A 185 -8.49 -21.34 4.40
CA VAL A 185 -7.13 -21.38 4.96
C VAL A 185 -7.09 -21.14 6.47
N GLY A 186 -8.24 -21.21 7.16
CA GLY A 186 -8.33 -21.12 8.61
C GLY A 186 -8.23 -19.70 9.19
N LEU A 187 -8.36 -18.66 8.36
CA LEU A 187 -8.38 -17.27 8.80
C LEU A 187 -9.81 -16.78 9.05
N THR A 188 -9.94 -15.76 9.90
CA THR A 188 -11.22 -15.10 10.17
C THR A 188 -11.34 -13.85 9.31
N PRO A 189 -12.22 -13.84 8.28
CA PRO A 189 -12.43 -12.63 7.50
C PRO A 189 -13.27 -11.61 8.27
N PRO A 190 -13.19 -10.32 7.92
CA PRO A 190 -14.09 -9.30 8.44
C PRO A 190 -15.57 -9.61 8.16
N ALA A 191 -16.45 -9.13 9.05
CA ALA A 191 -17.91 -9.28 8.90
C ALA A 191 -18.51 -8.33 7.84
N SER A 192 -17.78 -7.29 7.45
CA SER A 192 -18.18 -6.28 6.47
C SER A 192 -17.10 -6.13 5.40
N THR A 193 -17.50 -5.77 4.19
CA THR A 193 -16.57 -5.44 3.09
C THR A 193 -16.12 -3.98 3.13
N SER A 194 -16.71 -3.18 4.02
CA SER A 194 -16.54 -1.73 4.08
C SER A 194 -16.41 -1.25 5.52
N LYS A 195 -15.58 -0.23 5.72
CA LYS A 195 -15.33 0.43 7.01
C LYS A 195 -15.05 1.92 6.81
N SER A 196 -15.44 2.75 7.76
CA SER A 196 -15.00 4.14 7.86
C SER A 196 -13.60 4.21 8.48
N PHE A 197 -12.84 5.23 8.12
CA PHE A 197 -11.47 5.44 8.61
C PHE A 197 -11.08 6.92 8.57
N THR A 198 -9.95 7.27 9.17
CA THR A 198 -9.44 8.65 9.21
C THR A 198 -8.16 8.75 8.41
N VAL A 199 -8.09 9.74 7.52
CA VAL A 199 -6.92 10.05 6.70
C VAL A 199 -6.55 11.50 6.94
N MET A 200 -5.32 11.77 7.40
CA MET A 200 -4.86 13.13 7.74
C MET A 200 -5.85 13.90 8.64
N GLY A 201 -6.38 13.23 9.66
CA GLY A 201 -7.36 13.82 10.60
C GLY A 201 -8.76 14.03 10.05
N LYS A 202 -9.04 13.67 8.79
CA LYS A 202 -10.39 13.73 8.20
C LYS A 202 -11.03 12.36 8.15
N THR A 203 -12.18 12.22 8.78
CA THR A 203 -13.00 11.00 8.70
C THR A 203 -13.54 10.83 7.28
N PHE A 204 -13.35 9.63 6.74
CA PHE A 204 -13.93 9.17 5.50
C PHE A 204 -15.07 8.20 5.78
N ASP A 205 -16.26 8.57 5.35
CA ASP A 205 -17.44 7.71 5.31
C ASP A 205 -17.65 7.26 3.85
N PRO A 206 -17.49 5.96 3.54
CA PRO A 206 -17.64 5.45 2.18
C PRO A 206 -19.05 5.63 1.62
N SER A 207 -20.07 5.87 2.45
CA SER A 207 -21.44 6.17 2.01
C SER A 207 -21.61 7.64 1.56
N LYS A 208 -20.66 8.51 1.89
CA LYS A 208 -20.68 9.96 1.58
C LYS A 208 -19.39 10.43 0.91
N PRO A 209 -19.00 9.85 -0.25
CA PRO A 209 -17.73 10.16 -0.90
C PRO A 209 -17.62 11.62 -1.35
N GLU A 210 -18.72 12.24 -1.79
CA GLU A 210 -18.74 13.63 -2.26
C GLU A 210 -18.52 14.63 -1.12
N ASP A 211 -19.09 14.39 0.06
CA ASP A 211 -18.87 15.21 1.26
C ASP A 211 -17.37 15.25 1.62
N TYR A 212 -16.70 14.11 1.50
CA TYR A 212 -15.27 14.01 1.74
C TYR A 212 -14.46 14.86 0.76
N ILE A 213 -14.77 14.79 -0.55
CA ILE A 213 -14.14 15.61 -1.59
C ILE A 213 -14.38 17.11 -1.32
N ALA A 214 -15.62 17.48 -0.98
CA ALA A 214 -16.00 18.86 -0.69
C ALA A 214 -15.27 19.44 0.54
N SER A 215 -14.83 18.58 1.47
CA SER A 215 -14.13 19.00 2.68
C SER A 215 -12.71 19.54 2.46
N PHE A 216 -12.13 19.38 1.27
CA PHE A 216 -10.77 19.80 0.97
C PHE A 216 -10.70 21.21 0.38
N LYS A 217 -9.83 22.05 0.96
CA LYS A 217 -9.51 23.39 0.43
C LYS A 217 -8.76 23.32 -0.90
N ILE A 218 -7.87 22.34 -1.04
CA ILE A 218 -7.03 22.15 -2.23
C ILE A 218 -7.57 20.97 -3.04
N LYS A 219 -7.92 21.24 -4.29
CA LYS A 219 -8.38 20.29 -5.31
C LYS A 219 -7.95 20.79 -6.68
N LYS A 220 -8.01 19.95 -7.72
CA LYS A 220 -7.71 20.41 -9.09
C LYS A 220 -8.63 21.58 -9.41
N SER A 221 -8.05 22.71 -9.82
CA SER A 221 -8.82 23.83 -10.38
C SER A 221 -9.58 23.33 -11.60
N ALA A 222 -10.88 23.66 -11.66
CA ALA A 222 -11.70 23.41 -12.84
C ALA A 222 -11.09 24.06 -14.09
#